data_AF-A0A2U1TKU1-F1
#
_entry.id   AF-A0A2U1TKU1-F1
#
_cell.length_a   1.000
_cell.length_b   1.000
_cell.length_c   1.000
_cell.angle_alpha   90.00
_cell.angle_beta   90.00
_cell.angle_gamma   90.00
#
_symmetry.space_group_name_H-M   'P 1'
#
loop_
_entity.id
_entity.type
_entity.pdbx_description
1 polymer ?
#
loop_
_entity_poly.entity_id
_entity_poly.type
_entity_poly.pdbx_seq_one_letter_code
_entity_poly.pdbx_strand_id
1 'polypeptide(L)'
;MIELRNLASFMTDPEYLELMTWCLALHRRVLRVDRSGAYREMSKLFSNTIKSDESWLNMFQMTTRLPPSAAPRDKAFQLFQTIDGVGEGCFKPHLQIIYAFAYREAEGIWHDDVFEKDFGALVAGFPVTNKRPPSIFLKDPELNIPVNQWRNISAHKSFSLVAPKTILVIYGKGPRTKEQKIGLHRLSLVSSWLIKVHSAVRLANIITFVEHIREITSINQPNPERSLSSPLLGIAHGLSTVGFECIEWKVRSREGVLTVVDKINRDPIEALIHSSQQLVELSVGVLQDVATSSRVSKVSIQLKLPDGSLFGKARVSVNDADAFSLRKLSLNEYMECMEWILE
;
A
#
# COMPACT_ATOMS: atom_id res chain seq x y z
N MET A 1 -1.10 4.70 9.91
CA MET A 1 -1.69 3.56 10.64
C MET A 1 -1.44 2.21 9.94
N ILE A 2 -1.51 2.13 8.60
CA ILE A 2 -1.31 0.89 7.81
C ILE A 2 0.07 0.25 8.04
N GLU A 3 1.16 1.02 8.05
CA GLU A 3 2.51 0.46 8.25
C GLU A 3 2.73 -0.21 9.62
N LEU A 4 2.13 0.34 10.68
CA LEU A 4 2.21 -0.26 12.01
C LEU A 4 1.43 -1.57 12.08
N ARG A 5 0.31 -1.67 11.35
CA ARG A 5 -0.44 -2.92 11.21
C ARG A 5 0.34 -3.96 10.40
N ASN A 6 1.00 -3.54 9.32
CA ASN A 6 1.89 -4.41 8.55
C ASN A 6 3.01 -4.96 9.44
N LEU A 7 3.67 -4.08 10.22
CA LEU A 7 4.70 -4.49 11.18
C LEU A 7 4.16 -5.50 12.20
N ALA A 8 3.01 -5.21 12.83
CA ALA A 8 2.38 -6.13 13.79
C ALA A 8 2.06 -7.49 13.15
N SER A 9 1.63 -7.52 11.89
CA SER A 9 1.40 -8.77 11.15
C SER A 9 2.70 -9.51 10.84
N PHE A 10 3.82 -8.83 10.57
CA PHE A 10 5.11 -9.50 10.32
C PHE A 10 5.74 -10.05 11.60
N MET A 11 5.45 -9.45 12.75
CA MET A 11 5.96 -9.96 14.03
C MET A 11 5.46 -11.39 14.32
N THR A 12 4.35 -11.81 13.72
CA THR A 12 3.85 -13.19 13.82
C THR A 12 4.36 -14.12 12.73
N ASP A 13 5.06 -13.61 11.71
CA ASP A 13 5.59 -14.39 10.58
C ASP A 13 7.11 -14.11 10.38
N PRO A 14 8.01 -14.87 11.03
CA PRO A 14 9.44 -14.57 11.10
C PRO A 14 10.15 -14.36 9.75
N GLU A 15 9.75 -15.11 8.71
CA GLU A 15 10.39 -15.02 7.38
C GLU A 15 10.18 -13.64 6.72
N TYR A 16 9.01 -13.00 6.92
CA TYR A 16 8.73 -11.67 6.37
C TYR A 16 9.41 -10.57 7.17
N LEU A 17 9.54 -10.76 8.49
CA LEU A 17 10.36 -9.89 9.33
C LEU A 17 11.84 -9.95 8.92
N GLU A 18 12.34 -11.15 8.62
CA GLU A 18 13.69 -11.35 8.09
C GLU A 18 13.87 -10.61 6.76
N LEU A 19 12.90 -10.71 5.84
CA LEU A 19 12.93 -10.01 4.56
C LEU A 19 12.96 -8.48 4.74
N MET A 20 12.07 -7.93 5.56
CA MET A 20 12.06 -6.50 5.87
C MET A 20 13.41 -6.05 6.46
N THR A 21 13.96 -6.83 7.41
CA THR A 21 15.24 -6.54 8.05
C THR A 21 16.40 -6.62 7.07
N TRP A 22 16.38 -7.58 6.14
CA TRP A 22 17.37 -7.70 5.08
C TRP A 22 17.35 -6.47 4.16
N CYS A 23 16.16 -6.00 3.74
CA CYS A 23 16.01 -4.79 2.94
C CYS A 23 16.57 -3.55 3.67
N LEU A 24 16.21 -3.35 4.95
CA LEU A 24 16.75 -2.25 5.76
C LEU A 24 18.28 -2.32 5.89
N ALA A 25 18.81 -3.53 6.11
CA ALA A 25 20.25 -3.73 6.21
C ALA A 25 20.95 -3.44 4.88
N LEU A 26 20.35 -3.80 3.74
CA LEU A 26 20.86 -3.45 2.40
C LEU A 26 20.93 -1.93 2.23
N HIS A 27 19.84 -1.21 2.51
CA HIS A 27 19.81 0.25 2.42
C HIS A 27 20.90 0.89 3.27
N ARG A 28 21.00 0.49 4.53
CA ARG A 28 21.99 1.04 5.47
C ARG A 28 23.43 0.79 5.02
N ARG A 29 23.73 -0.34 4.39
CA ARG A 29 25.08 -0.62 3.85
C ARG A 29 25.39 0.31 2.69
N VAL A 30 24.48 0.46 1.73
CA VAL A 30 24.67 1.36 0.59
C VAL A 30 24.76 2.83 1.04
N LEU A 31 23.88 3.27 1.93
CA LEU A 31 23.87 4.63 2.50
C LEU A 31 25.15 5.00 3.27
N ARG A 32 25.86 4.01 3.83
CA ARG A 32 27.16 4.22 4.48
C ARG A 32 28.29 4.44 3.48
N VAL A 33 28.20 3.82 2.30
CA VAL A 33 29.24 3.88 1.26
C VAL A 33 29.01 5.07 0.32
N ASP A 34 27.77 5.30 -0.09
CA ASP A 34 27.41 6.30 -1.11
C ASP A 34 26.06 6.94 -0.78
N ARG A 35 26.08 7.82 0.22
CA ARG A 35 24.88 8.49 0.72
C ARG A 35 24.23 9.38 -0.34
N SER A 36 25.03 10.18 -1.03
CA SER A 36 24.53 11.12 -2.04
C SER A 36 23.92 10.40 -3.25
N GLY A 37 24.54 9.31 -3.72
CA GLY A 37 23.97 8.47 -4.76
C GLY A 37 22.67 7.81 -4.31
N ALA A 38 22.63 7.28 -3.09
CA ALA A 38 21.43 6.65 -2.54
C ALA A 38 20.26 7.62 -2.44
N TYR A 39 20.49 8.85 -1.99
CA TYR A 39 19.42 9.85 -1.92
C TYR A 39 18.92 10.27 -3.31
N ARG A 40 19.80 10.39 -4.32
CA ARG A 40 19.38 10.65 -5.70
C ARG A 40 18.52 9.53 -6.26
N GLU A 41 18.95 8.29 -6.09
CA GLU A 41 18.18 7.13 -6.58
C GLU A 41 16.87 6.95 -5.83
N MET A 42 16.85 7.15 -4.51
CA MET A 42 15.59 7.17 -3.76
C MET A 42 14.68 8.29 -4.26
N SER A 43 15.17 9.52 -4.43
CA SER A 43 14.36 10.63 -4.97
C SER A 43 13.74 10.28 -6.33
N LYS A 44 14.53 9.70 -7.24
CA LYS A 44 14.08 9.26 -8.57
C LYS A 44 13.00 8.17 -8.47
N LEU A 45 13.27 7.10 -7.73
CA LEU A 45 12.43 5.89 -7.71
C LEU A 45 11.21 6.00 -6.79
N PHE A 46 11.26 6.77 -5.71
CA PHE A 46 10.11 6.96 -4.80
C PHE A 46 8.94 7.70 -5.46
N SER A 47 9.19 8.51 -6.50
CA SER A 47 8.11 9.13 -7.26
C SER A 47 7.12 8.08 -7.81
N ASN A 48 7.61 6.90 -8.20
CA ASN A 48 6.79 5.79 -8.69
C ASN A 48 6.06 5.01 -7.58
N THR A 49 6.44 5.15 -6.30
CA THR A 49 5.72 4.45 -5.22
C THR A 49 4.34 5.06 -4.99
N ILE A 50 4.10 6.31 -5.40
CA ILE A 50 2.75 6.89 -5.40
C ILE A 50 1.82 6.10 -6.31
N LYS A 51 2.28 5.72 -7.51
CA LYS A 51 1.51 4.87 -8.44
C LYS A 51 1.27 3.46 -7.88
N SER A 52 2.19 2.96 -7.06
CA SER A 52 1.99 1.70 -6.33
C SER A 52 0.84 1.83 -5.34
N ASP A 53 0.83 2.89 -4.51
CA ASP A 53 -0.25 3.12 -3.55
C ASP A 53 -1.61 3.30 -4.25
N GLU A 54 -1.66 4.05 -5.37
CA GLU A 54 -2.87 4.20 -6.18
C GLU A 54 -3.33 2.87 -6.78
N SER A 55 -2.41 2.05 -7.32
CA SER A 55 -2.73 0.72 -7.84
C SER A 55 -3.26 -0.20 -6.74
N TRP A 56 -2.63 -0.19 -5.57
CA TRP A 56 -3.05 -0.95 -4.40
C TRP A 56 -4.48 -0.59 -4.02
N LEU A 57 -4.76 0.71 -3.87
CA LEU A 57 -6.09 1.19 -3.50
C LEU A 57 -7.15 0.87 -4.58
N ASN A 58 -6.82 1.06 -5.86
CA ASN A 58 -7.70 0.68 -6.97
C ASN A 58 -8.04 -0.81 -6.94
N MET A 59 -7.10 -1.68 -6.60
CA MET A 59 -7.37 -3.11 -6.45
C MET A 59 -8.41 -3.36 -5.35
N PHE A 60 -8.33 -2.69 -4.19
CA PHE A 60 -9.35 -2.87 -3.15
C PHE A 60 -10.73 -2.34 -3.55
N GLN A 61 -10.79 -1.27 -4.34
CA GLN A 61 -12.06 -0.71 -4.82
C GLN A 61 -12.72 -1.56 -5.90
N MET A 62 -11.92 -2.03 -6.86
CA MET A 62 -12.43 -2.74 -8.04
C MET A 62 -12.65 -4.22 -7.77
N THR A 63 -12.06 -4.77 -6.70
CA THR A 63 -12.21 -6.18 -6.35
C THR A 63 -13.42 -6.35 -5.43
N THR A 64 -14.61 -6.51 -6.02
CA THR A 64 -15.81 -6.91 -5.26
C THR A 64 -15.53 -8.22 -4.54
N ARG A 65 -15.66 -8.26 -3.21
CA ARG A 65 -15.55 -9.52 -2.47
C ARG A 65 -16.57 -10.51 -2.99
N LEU A 66 -16.09 -11.63 -3.50
CA LEU A 66 -16.96 -12.70 -3.95
C LEU A 66 -17.69 -13.31 -2.73
N PRO A 67 -18.97 -13.68 -2.87
CA PRO A 67 -19.68 -14.37 -1.79
C PRO A 67 -19.02 -15.71 -1.47
N PRO A 68 -19.18 -16.26 -0.24
CA PRO A 68 -18.64 -17.57 0.11
C PRO A 68 -19.05 -18.68 -0.85
N SER A 69 -20.25 -18.57 -1.44
CA SER A 69 -20.83 -19.48 -2.44
C SER A 69 -20.33 -19.30 -3.88
N ALA A 70 -19.45 -18.33 -4.15
CA ALA A 70 -18.96 -18.07 -5.51
C ALA A 70 -18.27 -19.30 -6.12
N ALA A 71 -18.41 -19.44 -7.44
CA ALA A 71 -17.89 -20.57 -8.17
C ALA A 71 -16.35 -20.64 -8.05
N PRO A 72 -15.75 -21.85 -8.02
CA PRO A 72 -14.30 -22.01 -7.96
C PRO A 72 -13.54 -21.25 -9.05
N ARG A 73 -14.14 -21.14 -10.24
CA ARG A 73 -13.59 -20.39 -11.37
C ARG A 73 -13.45 -18.90 -11.07
N ASP A 74 -14.47 -18.28 -10.49
CA ASP A 74 -14.48 -16.85 -10.20
C ASP A 74 -13.47 -16.52 -9.10
N LYS A 75 -13.39 -17.39 -8.08
CA LYS A 75 -12.36 -17.29 -7.03
C LYS A 75 -10.95 -17.39 -7.59
N ALA A 76 -10.70 -18.35 -8.49
CA ALA A 76 -9.41 -18.49 -9.15
C ALA A 76 -9.07 -17.25 -9.97
N PHE A 77 -10.02 -16.75 -10.75
CA PHE A 77 -9.85 -15.56 -11.57
C PHE A 77 -9.52 -14.32 -10.72
N GLN A 78 -10.26 -14.10 -9.63
CA GLN A 78 -10.00 -13.01 -8.69
C GLN A 78 -8.62 -13.12 -8.02
N LEU A 79 -8.18 -14.33 -7.66
CA LEU A 79 -6.84 -14.54 -7.10
C LEU A 79 -5.74 -14.25 -8.14
N PHE A 80 -5.89 -14.69 -9.39
CA PHE A 80 -4.93 -14.36 -10.44
C PHE A 80 -4.90 -12.86 -10.77
N GLN A 81 -6.05 -12.18 -10.80
CA GLN A 81 -6.11 -10.72 -10.92
C GLN A 81 -5.39 -10.02 -9.78
N THR A 82 -5.56 -10.50 -8.54
CA THR A 82 -4.81 -10.01 -7.38
C THR A 82 -3.30 -10.21 -7.58
N ILE A 83 -2.87 -11.39 -8.02
CA ILE A 83 -1.45 -11.69 -8.25
C ILE A 83 -0.85 -10.75 -9.32
N ASP A 84 -1.57 -10.52 -10.42
CA ASP A 84 -1.13 -9.61 -11.49
C ASP A 84 -1.02 -8.17 -10.99
N GLY A 85 -2.08 -7.66 -10.36
CA GLY A 85 -2.13 -6.29 -9.84
C GLY A 85 -1.10 -6.03 -8.76
N VAL A 86 -0.90 -6.96 -7.81
CA VAL A 86 0.16 -6.81 -6.81
C VAL A 86 1.53 -6.92 -7.45
N GLY A 87 1.77 -7.88 -8.35
CA GLY A 87 3.07 -8.04 -9.00
C GLY A 87 3.49 -6.82 -9.81
N GLU A 88 2.68 -6.43 -10.80
CA GLU A 88 3.03 -5.36 -11.74
C GLU A 88 2.72 -3.96 -11.19
N GLY A 89 1.54 -3.77 -10.60
CA GLY A 89 1.05 -2.45 -10.18
C GLY A 89 1.66 -1.97 -8.87
N CYS A 90 1.87 -2.88 -7.91
CA CYS A 90 2.27 -2.50 -6.54
C CYS A 90 3.73 -2.84 -6.26
N PHE A 91 4.14 -4.09 -6.52
CA PHE A 91 5.43 -4.59 -6.09
C PHE A 91 6.57 -4.07 -6.95
N LYS A 92 6.37 -3.91 -8.26
CA LYS A 92 7.40 -3.43 -9.20
C LYS A 92 8.07 -2.11 -8.75
N PRO A 93 7.35 -1.00 -8.44
CA PRO A 93 8.00 0.22 -7.95
C PRO A 93 8.88 0.02 -6.71
N HIS A 94 8.46 -0.80 -5.76
CA HIS A 94 9.26 -1.07 -4.57
C HIS A 94 10.43 -2.01 -4.85
N LEU A 95 10.26 -2.96 -5.78
CA LEU A 95 11.33 -3.84 -6.24
C LEU A 95 12.40 -3.07 -7.01
N GLN A 96 12.04 -2.02 -7.76
CA GLN A 96 13.00 -1.14 -8.43
C GLN A 96 13.98 -0.50 -7.42
N ILE A 97 13.47 -0.01 -6.29
CA ILE A 97 14.32 0.55 -5.21
C ILE A 97 15.28 -0.51 -4.68
N ILE A 98 14.77 -1.67 -4.28
CA ILE A 98 15.60 -2.76 -3.75
C ILE A 98 16.64 -3.22 -4.79
N TYR A 99 16.24 -3.31 -6.05
CA TYR A 99 17.11 -3.69 -7.17
C TYR A 99 18.26 -2.70 -7.32
N ALA A 100 17.99 -1.39 -7.36
CA ALA A 100 19.02 -0.37 -7.50
C ALA A 100 20.05 -0.43 -6.37
N PHE A 101 19.59 -0.62 -5.14
CA PHE A 101 20.46 -0.76 -3.97
C PHE A 101 21.25 -2.07 -4.00
N ALA A 102 20.63 -3.19 -4.36
CA ALA A 102 21.31 -4.47 -4.52
C ALA A 102 22.38 -4.40 -5.62
N TYR A 103 22.10 -3.72 -6.73
CA TYR A 103 23.04 -3.52 -7.82
C TYR A 103 24.22 -2.66 -7.39
N ARG A 104 23.96 -1.57 -6.67
CA ARG A 104 25.01 -0.71 -6.10
C ARG A 104 25.92 -1.44 -5.13
N GLU A 105 25.36 -2.32 -4.31
CA GLU A 105 26.13 -3.18 -3.39
C GLU A 105 26.98 -4.20 -4.14
N ALA A 106 26.46 -4.82 -5.19
CA ALA A 106 27.15 -5.87 -5.93
C ALA A 106 28.25 -5.32 -6.84
N GLU A 107 27.95 -4.29 -7.63
CA GLU A 107 28.80 -3.82 -8.73
C GLU A 107 29.57 -2.54 -8.42
N GLY A 108 29.27 -1.88 -7.30
CA GLY A 108 29.94 -0.64 -6.94
C GLY A 108 29.52 0.59 -7.77
N ILE A 109 28.50 0.45 -8.63
CA ILE A 109 27.95 1.52 -9.48
C ILE A 109 26.41 1.54 -9.41
N TRP A 110 25.79 2.68 -9.71
CA TRP A 110 24.34 2.78 -9.86
C TRP A 110 23.94 2.38 -11.30
N HIS A 111 22.82 1.68 -11.45
CA HIS A 111 22.33 1.27 -12.76
C HIS A 111 21.42 2.37 -13.33
N ASP A 112 21.71 2.83 -14.55
CA ASP A 112 21.05 4.02 -15.13
C ASP A 112 19.53 3.81 -15.40
N ASP A 113 19.15 2.61 -15.87
CA ASP A 113 17.80 2.33 -16.40
C ASP A 113 16.89 1.46 -15.51
N VAL A 114 17.07 1.43 -14.19
CA VAL A 114 16.22 0.59 -13.30
C VAL A 114 14.73 0.94 -13.45
N PHE A 115 14.43 2.21 -13.69
CA PHE A 115 13.07 2.72 -13.86
C PHE A 115 12.34 2.10 -15.07
N GLU A 116 13.06 1.74 -16.13
CA GLU A 116 12.50 1.23 -17.39
C GLU A 116 12.32 -0.29 -17.40
N LYS A 117 12.97 -0.99 -16.46
CA LYS A 117 12.88 -2.45 -16.38
C LYS A 117 11.45 -2.89 -16.05
N ASP A 118 10.95 -3.87 -16.82
CA ASP A 118 9.73 -4.58 -16.48
C ASP A 118 9.93 -5.50 -15.25
N PHE A 119 8.82 -5.95 -14.66
CA PHE A 119 8.86 -6.81 -13.47
C PHE A 119 9.62 -8.11 -13.71
N GLY A 120 9.50 -8.71 -14.90
CA GLY A 120 10.21 -9.93 -15.27
C GLY A 120 11.71 -9.74 -15.30
N ALA A 121 12.19 -8.63 -15.87
CA ALA A 121 13.59 -8.24 -15.97
C ALA A 121 14.20 -7.94 -14.59
N LEU A 122 13.47 -7.27 -13.70
CA LEU A 122 13.91 -7.03 -12.32
C LEU A 122 14.13 -8.32 -11.55
N VAL A 123 13.20 -9.28 -11.67
CA VAL A 123 13.29 -10.57 -10.97
C VAL A 123 14.36 -11.47 -11.56
N ALA A 124 14.44 -11.56 -12.90
CA ALA A 124 15.40 -12.44 -13.57
C ALA A 124 16.85 -11.93 -13.45
N GLY A 125 17.04 -10.62 -13.48
CA GLY A 125 18.34 -9.96 -13.40
C GLY A 125 18.69 -9.48 -11.99
N PHE A 126 18.04 -10.00 -10.94
CA PHE A 126 18.26 -9.53 -9.58
C PHE A 126 19.72 -9.80 -9.15
N PRO A 127 20.48 -8.78 -8.69
CA PRO A 127 21.91 -8.92 -8.43
C PRO A 127 22.24 -9.90 -7.32
N VAL A 128 23.37 -10.61 -7.45
CA VAL A 128 23.92 -11.44 -6.37
C VAL A 128 24.70 -10.54 -5.44
N THR A 129 24.12 -10.26 -4.27
CA THR A 129 24.76 -9.43 -3.25
C THR A 129 25.61 -10.26 -2.28
N ASN A 130 26.44 -9.60 -1.48
CA ASN A 130 27.24 -10.22 -0.43
C ASN A 130 26.41 -10.98 0.61
N LYS A 131 25.15 -10.55 0.84
CA LYS A 131 24.21 -11.21 1.75
C LYS A 131 22.98 -11.64 0.98
N ARG A 132 22.80 -12.96 0.84
CA ARG A 132 21.64 -13.54 0.16
C ARG A 132 20.33 -13.05 0.78
N PRO A 133 19.32 -12.67 -0.03
CA PRO A 133 17.99 -12.40 0.48
C PRO A 133 17.35 -13.69 1.03
N PRO A 134 16.37 -13.56 1.93
CA PRO A 134 15.55 -14.70 2.37
C PRO A 134 14.89 -15.42 1.20
N SER A 135 14.70 -16.73 1.33
CA SER A 135 14.17 -17.61 0.28
C SER A 135 12.80 -17.16 -0.25
N ILE A 136 11.99 -16.56 0.63
CA ILE A 136 10.63 -16.11 0.31
C ILE A 136 10.57 -14.90 -0.63
N PHE A 137 11.68 -14.18 -0.88
CA PHE A 137 11.61 -12.86 -1.54
C PHE A 137 11.09 -12.91 -2.98
N LEU A 138 11.66 -13.79 -3.82
CA LEU A 138 11.38 -13.82 -5.27
C LEU A 138 10.85 -15.17 -5.76
N LYS A 139 10.56 -16.10 -4.84
CA LYS A 139 10.05 -17.44 -5.14
C LYS A 139 9.02 -17.84 -4.11
N ASP A 140 7.93 -18.44 -4.57
CA ASP A 140 6.90 -18.92 -3.64
C ASP A 140 7.41 -20.13 -2.86
N PRO A 141 7.13 -20.21 -1.53
CA PRO A 141 7.69 -21.25 -0.69
C PRO A 141 7.07 -22.65 -0.92
N GLU A 142 5.88 -22.71 -1.52
CA GLU A 142 5.10 -23.96 -1.65
C GLU A 142 5.48 -24.75 -2.92
N LEU A 143 5.70 -24.05 -4.02
CA LEU A 143 5.87 -24.60 -5.36
C LEU A 143 7.21 -24.20 -5.98
N ASN A 144 7.96 -23.30 -5.34
CA ASN A 144 9.25 -22.80 -5.79
C ASN A 144 9.20 -22.20 -7.21
N ILE A 145 8.04 -21.63 -7.57
CA ILE A 145 7.81 -20.90 -8.80
C ILE A 145 8.22 -19.43 -8.56
N PRO A 146 9.09 -18.87 -9.40
CA PRO A 146 9.50 -17.47 -9.28
C PRO A 146 8.32 -16.50 -9.40
N VAL A 147 8.38 -15.38 -8.69
CA VAL A 147 7.30 -14.38 -8.65
C VAL A 147 6.94 -13.83 -10.03
N ASN A 148 7.93 -13.68 -10.93
CA ASN A 148 7.66 -13.24 -12.30
C ASN A 148 6.89 -14.28 -13.12
N GLN A 149 7.03 -15.58 -12.82
CA GLN A 149 6.24 -16.62 -13.48
C GLN A 149 4.79 -16.59 -12.99
N TRP A 150 4.55 -16.36 -11.70
CA TRP A 150 3.19 -16.14 -11.17
C TRP A 150 2.50 -14.95 -11.84
N ARG A 151 3.20 -13.81 -11.92
CA ARG A 151 2.71 -12.63 -12.64
C ARG A 151 2.41 -12.96 -14.11
N ASN A 152 3.30 -13.68 -14.79
CA ASN A 152 3.09 -14.05 -16.20
C ASN A 152 1.90 -15.01 -16.39
N ILE A 153 1.71 -15.99 -15.51
CA ILE A 153 0.53 -16.88 -15.52
C ILE A 153 -0.74 -16.04 -15.45
N SER A 154 -0.79 -15.08 -14.53
CA SER A 154 -1.94 -14.20 -14.35
C SER A 154 -2.17 -13.30 -15.57
N ALA A 155 -1.16 -12.55 -15.99
CA ALA A 155 -1.24 -11.57 -17.07
C ALA A 155 -1.63 -12.21 -18.41
N HIS A 156 -1.09 -13.39 -18.71
CA HIS A 156 -1.36 -14.12 -19.95
C HIS A 156 -2.48 -15.15 -19.82
N LYS A 157 -3.19 -15.18 -18.68
CA LYS A 157 -4.26 -16.15 -18.39
C LYS A 157 -3.86 -17.59 -18.70
N SER A 158 -2.63 -17.96 -18.40
CA SER A 158 -2.04 -19.28 -18.69
C SER A 158 -2.46 -20.31 -17.64
N PHE A 159 -3.76 -20.39 -17.38
CA PHE A 159 -4.37 -21.30 -16.42
C PHE A 159 -5.74 -21.79 -16.89
N SER A 160 -6.14 -22.99 -16.46
CA SER A 160 -7.46 -23.56 -16.76
C SER A 160 -7.97 -24.40 -15.59
N LEU A 161 -9.29 -24.48 -15.40
CA LEU A 161 -9.89 -25.43 -14.47
C LEU A 161 -10.02 -26.78 -15.18
N VAL A 162 -9.28 -27.78 -14.70
CA VAL A 162 -9.30 -29.15 -15.23
C VAL A 162 -10.15 -30.09 -14.39
N ALA A 163 -10.55 -29.67 -13.19
CA ALA A 163 -11.53 -30.33 -12.32
C ALA A 163 -12.15 -29.32 -11.34
N PRO A 164 -13.24 -29.64 -10.62
CA PRO A 164 -13.93 -28.70 -9.73
C PRO A 164 -13.05 -28.01 -8.66
N LYS A 165 -11.93 -28.63 -8.28
CA LYS A 165 -10.97 -28.10 -7.30
C LYS A 165 -9.53 -28.06 -7.83
N THR A 166 -9.33 -28.24 -9.13
CA THR A 166 -7.99 -28.37 -9.72
C THR A 166 -7.80 -27.36 -10.83
N ILE A 167 -6.80 -26.52 -10.64
CA ILE A 167 -6.33 -25.50 -11.57
C ILE A 167 -5.03 -26.00 -12.17
N LEU A 168 -4.96 -26.08 -13.49
CA LEU A 168 -3.73 -26.30 -14.24
C LEU A 168 -3.12 -24.92 -14.53
N VAL A 169 -1.86 -24.71 -14.17
CA VAL A 169 -1.09 -23.52 -14.55
C VAL A 169 0.05 -23.93 -15.47
N ILE A 170 0.32 -23.10 -16.47
CA ILE A 170 1.35 -23.32 -17.49
C ILE A 170 2.30 -22.12 -17.46
N TYR A 171 3.60 -22.37 -17.33
CA TYR A 171 4.61 -21.31 -17.21
C TYR A 171 5.96 -21.72 -17.80
N GLY A 172 6.87 -20.76 -17.96
CA GLY A 172 8.12 -20.93 -18.72
C GLY A 172 8.01 -20.46 -20.17
N LYS A 173 9.08 -20.64 -20.95
CA LYS A 173 9.16 -20.18 -22.34
C LYS A 173 9.67 -21.30 -23.25
N GLY A 174 9.00 -21.48 -24.38
CA GLY A 174 9.40 -22.42 -25.44
C GLY A 174 9.49 -23.87 -24.94
N PRO A 175 10.57 -24.61 -25.24
CA PRO A 175 10.68 -26.03 -24.91
C PRO A 175 10.78 -26.32 -23.40
N ARG A 176 10.90 -25.28 -22.56
CA ARG A 176 10.99 -25.40 -21.09
C ARG A 176 9.67 -25.04 -20.39
N THR A 177 8.55 -25.17 -21.10
CA THR A 177 7.23 -24.98 -20.51
C THR A 177 6.98 -26.05 -19.46
N LYS A 178 6.46 -25.64 -18.31
CA LYS A 178 6.12 -26.50 -17.18
C LYS A 178 4.64 -26.40 -16.91
N GLU A 179 4.07 -27.53 -16.52
CA GLU A 179 2.69 -27.63 -16.07
C GLU A 179 2.66 -27.95 -14.58
N GLN A 180 1.78 -27.29 -13.84
CA GLN A 180 1.56 -27.56 -12.43
C GLN A 180 0.07 -27.59 -12.12
N LYS A 181 -0.38 -28.65 -11.45
CA LYS A 181 -1.76 -28.74 -10.94
C LYS A 181 -1.78 -28.25 -9.49
N ILE A 182 -2.68 -27.32 -9.18
CA ILE A 182 -2.86 -26.73 -7.85
C ILE A 182 -4.34 -26.64 -7.49
N GLY A 183 -4.64 -26.58 -6.19
CA GLY A 183 -5.98 -26.25 -5.69
C GLY A 183 -6.13 -24.77 -5.36
N LEU A 184 -7.38 -24.32 -5.20
CA LEU A 184 -7.70 -22.94 -4.79
C LEU A 184 -7.01 -22.52 -3.50
N HIS A 185 -6.89 -23.42 -2.53
CA HIS A 185 -6.22 -23.13 -1.27
C HIS A 185 -4.75 -22.75 -1.50
N ARG A 186 -4.01 -23.51 -2.31
CA ARG A 186 -2.62 -23.19 -2.65
C ARG A 186 -2.51 -21.89 -3.43
N LEU A 187 -3.41 -21.62 -4.38
CA LEU A 187 -3.43 -20.34 -5.10
C LEU A 187 -3.67 -19.16 -4.13
N SER A 188 -4.52 -19.34 -3.12
CA SER A 188 -4.74 -18.35 -2.06
C SER A 188 -3.48 -18.12 -1.22
N LEU A 189 -2.71 -19.18 -0.93
CA LEU A 189 -1.43 -19.06 -0.23
C LEU A 189 -0.40 -18.28 -1.07
N VAL A 190 -0.32 -18.54 -2.38
CA VAL A 190 0.54 -17.77 -3.31
C VAL A 190 0.16 -16.29 -3.31
N SER A 191 -1.13 -15.97 -3.45
CA SER A 191 -1.60 -14.58 -3.40
C SER A 191 -1.26 -13.92 -2.06
N SER A 192 -1.42 -14.63 -0.95
CA SER A 192 -1.13 -14.12 0.40
C SER A 192 0.37 -13.90 0.61
N TRP A 193 1.20 -14.84 0.14
CA TRP A 193 2.66 -14.73 0.15
C TRP A 193 3.12 -13.48 -0.62
N LEU A 194 2.65 -13.28 -1.86
CA LEU A 194 3.02 -12.13 -2.67
C LEU A 194 2.64 -10.81 -2.00
N ILE A 195 1.45 -10.73 -1.42
CA ILE A 195 1.00 -9.56 -0.65
C ILE A 195 1.94 -9.30 0.53
N LYS A 196 2.28 -10.32 1.32
CA LYS A 196 3.14 -10.17 2.50
C LYS A 196 4.58 -9.78 2.11
N VAL A 197 5.14 -10.38 1.05
CA VAL A 197 6.45 -10.00 0.48
C VAL A 197 6.45 -8.54 0.06
N HIS A 198 5.45 -8.13 -0.73
CA HIS A 198 5.30 -6.74 -1.15
C HIS A 198 5.24 -5.81 0.06
N SER A 199 4.40 -6.10 1.05
CA SER A 199 4.24 -5.27 2.23
C SER A 199 5.53 -5.17 3.07
N ALA A 200 6.31 -6.27 3.19
CA ALA A 200 7.57 -6.26 3.92
C ALA A 200 8.62 -5.37 3.23
N VAL A 201 8.71 -5.48 1.89
CA VAL A 201 9.63 -4.66 1.08
C VAL A 201 9.21 -3.19 1.07
N ARG A 202 7.91 -2.92 0.89
CA ARG A 202 7.32 -1.58 0.93
C ARG A 202 7.59 -0.91 2.27
N LEU A 203 7.38 -1.61 3.38
CA LEU A 203 7.65 -1.08 4.73
C LEU A 203 9.13 -0.72 4.92
N ALA A 204 10.06 -1.58 4.49
CA ALA A 204 11.49 -1.28 4.58
C ALA A 204 11.88 -0.05 3.76
N ASN A 205 11.32 0.10 2.55
CA ASN A 205 11.49 1.29 1.71
C ASN A 205 10.96 2.54 2.43
N ILE A 206 9.72 2.50 2.93
CA ILE A 206 9.08 3.63 3.63
C ILE A 206 9.87 4.05 4.86
N ILE A 207 10.29 3.11 5.71
CA ILE A 207 11.11 3.41 6.90
C ILE A 207 12.38 4.14 6.48
N THR A 208 13.09 3.63 5.47
CA THR A 208 14.35 4.25 4.99
C THR A 208 14.11 5.65 4.43
N PHE A 209 13.02 5.85 3.70
CA PHE A 209 12.67 7.17 3.16
C PHE A 209 12.32 8.15 4.28
N VAL A 210 11.51 7.74 5.26
CA VAL A 210 11.14 8.57 6.41
C VAL A 210 12.36 8.94 7.25
N GLU A 211 13.28 7.98 7.49
CA GLU A 211 14.54 8.22 8.21
C GLU A 211 15.41 9.30 7.53
N HIS A 212 15.28 9.48 6.21
CA HIS A 212 16.12 10.37 5.40
C HIS A 212 15.34 11.42 4.60
N ILE A 213 14.09 11.67 4.96
CA ILE A 213 13.17 12.45 4.13
C ILE A 213 13.68 13.89 3.93
N ARG A 214 14.29 14.49 4.94
CA ARG A 214 14.78 15.87 4.90
C ARG A 214 15.89 16.03 3.87
N GLU A 215 16.82 15.09 3.84
CA GLU A 215 17.92 15.09 2.88
C GLU A 215 17.42 14.76 1.48
N ILE A 216 16.53 13.78 1.34
CA ILE A 216 15.98 13.37 0.03
C ILE A 216 15.17 14.51 -0.61
N THR A 217 14.32 15.21 0.16
CA THR A 217 13.50 16.33 -0.34
C THR A 217 14.30 17.62 -0.54
N SER A 218 15.54 17.69 -0.04
CA SER A 218 16.45 18.81 -0.33
C SER A 218 17.10 18.70 -1.72
N ILE A 219 17.18 17.50 -2.30
CA ILE A 219 17.85 17.24 -3.59
C ILE A 219 16.93 17.59 -4.77
N ASN A 220 15.67 17.19 -4.66
CA ASN A 220 14.59 17.63 -5.52
C ASN A 220 13.47 18.02 -4.56
N GLN A 221 12.79 19.13 -4.79
CA GLN A 221 11.46 19.35 -4.20
C GLN A 221 10.44 18.65 -5.10
N PRO A 222 10.12 17.35 -4.92
CA PRO A 222 8.86 16.90 -5.46
C PRO A 222 7.82 17.65 -4.62
N ASN A 223 7.10 18.56 -5.24
CA ASN A 223 5.77 18.92 -4.79
C ASN A 223 4.82 18.04 -5.59
N PRO A 224 4.61 16.76 -5.22
CA PRO A 224 3.58 16.00 -5.89
C PRO A 224 2.28 16.64 -5.44
N GLU A 225 1.71 17.48 -6.31
CA GLU A 225 0.29 17.80 -6.22
C GLU A 225 -0.43 16.44 -6.10
N ARG A 226 -1.03 16.20 -4.94
CA ARG A 226 -1.76 14.97 -4.68
C ARG A 226 -3.22 15.32 -4.76
N SER A 227 -3.90 14.74 -5.75
CA SER A 227 -5.35 14.81 -5.80
C SER A 227 -5.93 14.30 -4.47
N LEU A 228 -6.88 15.04 -3.90
CA LEU A 228 -7.58 14.69 -2.66
C LEU A 228 -8.21 13.29 -2.72
N SER A 229 -8.49 12.78 -3.92
CA SER A 229 -9.01 11.43 -4.13
C SER A 229 -8.12 10.34 -3.52
N SER A 230 -6.78 10.51 -3.55
CA SER A 230 -5.84 9.51 -3.04
C SER A 230 -5.85 9.45 -1.49
N PRO A 231 -5.68 10.57 -0.75
CA PRO A 231 -5.88 10.60 0.70
C PRO A 231 -7.27 10.13 1.15
N LEU A 232 -8.35 10.57 0.47
CA LEU A 232 -9.72 10.13 0.78
C LEU A 232 -9.87 8.61 0.71
N LEU A 233 -9.22 8.00 -0.29
CA LEU A 233 -9.26 6.56 -0.46
C LEU A 233 -8.44 5.83 0.60
N GLY A 234 -7.28 6.37 0.98
CA GLY A 234 -6.49 5.89 2.12
C GLY A 234 -7.30 5.89 3.42
N ILE A 235 -7.98 7.02 3.70
CA ILE A 235 -8.87 7.18 4.86
C ILE A 235 -10.03 6.20 4.80
N ALA A 236 -10.70 6.07 3.65
CA ALA A 236 -11.82 5.15 3.48
C ALA A 236 -11.40 3.69 3.70
N HIS A 237 -10.23 3.32 3.18
CA HIS A 237 -9.66 2.00 3.43
C HIS A 237 -9.33 1.81 4.92
N GLY A 238 -8.64 2.76 5.55
CA GLY A 238 -8.33 2.71 6.98
C GLY A 238 -9.57 2.52 7.86
N LEU A 239 -10.61 3.32 7.62
CA LEU A 239 -11.92 3.23 8.26
C LEU A 239 -12.59 1.87 8.03
N SER A 240 -12.57 1.35 6.80
CA SER A 240 -13.11 0.02 6.48
C SER A 240 -12.45 -1.11 7.27
N THR A 241 -11.14 -0.99 7.53
CA THR A 241 -10.42 -2.01 8.28
C THR A 241 -10.77 -2.08 9.76
N VAL A 242 -11.29 -0.98 10.31
CA VAL A 242 -11.77 -0.90 11.70
C VAL A 242 -13.30 -0.92 11.79
N GLY A 243 -13.99 -1.29 10.71
CA GLY A 243 -15.43 -1.56 10.74
C GLY A 243 -16.34 -0.39 10.36
N PHE A 244 -15.84 0.67 9.75
CA PHE A 244 -16.67 1.74 9.19
C PHE A 244 -16.87 1.58 7.68
N GLU A 245 -18.03 1.95 7.17
CA GLU A 245 -18.28 2.15 5.74
C GLU A 245 -18.26 3.66 5.43
N CYS A 246 -17.48 4.07 4.44
CA CYS A 246 -17.53 5.45 3.93
C CYS A 246 -18.64 5.56 2.88
N ILE A 247 -19.59 6.46 3.13
CA ILE A 247 -20.78 6.64 2.29
C ILE A 247 -20.53 7.69 1.21
N GLU A 248 -20.03 8.86 1.60
CA GLU A 248 -19.82 9.97 0.67
C GLU A 248 -18.84 11.02 1.19
N TRP A 249 -18.22 11.72 0.25
CA TRP A 249 -17.46 12.96 0.47
C TRP A 249 -18.19 14.12 -0.22
N LYS A 250 -18.46 15.20 0.52
CA LYS A 250 -19.10 16.41 -0.03
C LYS A 250 -18.44 17.66 0.51
N VAL A 251 -18.31 18.68 -0.33
CA VAL A 251 -17.89 20.02 0.08
C VAL A 251 -19.11 20.93 0.17
N ARG A 252 -19.34 21.55 1.32
CA ARG A 252 -20.44 22.50 1.59
C ARG A 252 -19.91 23.69 2.36
N SER A 253 -20.13 24.91 1.89
CA SER A 253 -19.79 26.14 2.63
C SER A 253 -18.35 26.18 3.16
N ARG A 254 -17.38 25.75 2.34
CA ARG A 254 -15.95 25.60 2.71
C ARG A 254 -15.65 24.54 3.78
N GLU A 255 -16.58 23.66 4.06
CA GLU A 255 -16.42 22.46 4.90
C GLU A 255 -16.42 21.21 4.01
N GLY A 256 -15.37 20.40 4.12
CA GLY A 256 -15.32 19.07 3.51
C GLY A 256 -15.83 18.02 4.48
N VAL A 257 -16.91 17.32 4.14
CA VAL A 257 -17.60 16.36 5.02
C VAL A 257 -17.46 14.94 4.48
N LEU A 258 -16.83 14.07 5.26
CA LEU A 258 -16.79 12.63 5.02
C LEU A 258 -17.88 11.96 5.87
N THR A 259 -18.85 11.31 5.22
CA THR A 259 -19.94 10.60 5.91
C THR A 259 -19.59 9.13 6.06
N VAL A 260 -19.73 8.59 7.26
CA VAL A 260 -19.41 7.21 7.61
C VAL A 260 -20.55 6.51 8.35
N VAL A 261 -20.60 5.19 8.28
CA VAL A 261 -21.52 4.32 9.04
C VAL A 261 -20.70 3.27 9.77
N ASP A 262 -20.95 3.05 11.07
CA ASP A 262 -20.32 1.94 11.79
C ASP A 262 -21.03 0.61 11.47
N LYS A 263 -20.28 -0.40 11.04
CA LYS A 263 -20.80 -1.72 10.65
C LYS A 263 -20.75 -2.75 11.75
N ILE A 264 -20.13 -2.44 12.88
CA ILE A 264 -19.99 -3.37 14.00
C ILE A 264 -20.80 -2.97 15.24
N ASN A 265 -21.66 -1.95 15.11
CA ASN A 265 -22.61 -1.48 16.12
C ASN A 265 -21.96 -1.10 17.46
N ARG A 266 -20.90 -0.30 17.42
CA ARG A 266 -20.34 0.40 18.58
C ARG A 266 -21.33 1.42 19.13
N ASP A 267 -21.07 1.87 20.36
CA ASP A 267 -21.73 3.06 20.89
C ASP A 267 -21.52 4.26 19.93
N PRO A 268 -22.57 5.04 19.59
CA PRO A 268 -22.44 6.13 18.63
C PRO A 268 -21.43 7.21 18.99
N ILE A 269 -21.24 7.51 20.28
CA ILE A 269 -20.24 8.49 20.73
C ILE A 269 -18.84 7.91 20.52
N GLU A 270 -18.63 6.67 20.93
CA GLU A 270 -17.36 5.96 20.70
C GLU A 270 -17.03 5.86 19.20
N ALA A 271 -18.02 5.53 18.37
CA ALA A 271 -17.89 5.45 16.93
C ALA A 271 -17.52 6.80 16.30
N LEU A 272 -18.14 7.90 16.76
CA LEU A 272 -17.82 9.25 16.30
C LEU A 272 -16.39 9.65 16.70
N ILE A 273 -15.99 9.39 17.93
CA ILE A 273 -14.62 9.67 18.41
C ILE A 273 -13.58 8.84 17.63
N HIS A 274 -13.87 7.57 17.39
CA HIS A 274 -12.92 6.69 16.70
C HIS A 274 -12.76 7.08 15.23
N SER A 275 -13.86 7.39 14.54
CA SER A 275 -13.80 7.84 13.15
C SER A 275 -13.14 9.22 13.01
N SER A 276 -13.32 10.13 13.97
CA SER A 276 -12.73 11.49 13.94
C SER A 276 -11.19 11.51 13.99
N GLN A 277 -10.55 10.41 14.39
CA GLN A 277 -9.09 10.26 14.35
C GLN A 277 -8.49 10.47 12.94
N GLN A 278 -9.30 10.37 11.88
CA GLN A 278 -8.88 10.59 10.50
C GLN A 278 -8.91 12.07 10.06
N LEU A 279 -9.39 13.00 10.90
CA LEU A 279 -9.51 14.43 10.55
C LEU A 279 -8.17 15.08 10.18
N VAL A 280 -7.07 14.65 10.81
CA VAL A 280 -5.72 15.15 10.50
C VAL A 280 -5.31 14.75 9.08
N GLU A 281 -5.46 13.47 8.75
CA GLU A 281 -5.13 12.93 7.42
C GLU A 281 -5.99 13.58 6.33
N LEU A 282 -7.28 13.79 6.63
CA LEU A 282 -8.22 14.47 5.75
C LEU A 282 -7.80 15.93 5.48
N SER A 283 -7.37 16.65 6.51
CA SER A 283 -6.91 18.04 6.41
C SER A 283 -5.63 18.15 5.58
N VAL A 284 -4.67 17.26 5.82
CA VAL A 284 -3.43 17.20 5.03
C VAL A 284 -3.74 16.91 3.56
N GLY A 285 -4.67 16.01 3.28
CA GLY A 285 -5.12 15.73 1.91
C GLY A 285 -5.71 16.95 1.21
N VAL A 286 -6.50 17.76 1.92
CA VAL A 286 -7.06 19.02 1.39
C VAL A 286 -5.96 20.04 1.09
N LEU A 287 -4.93 20.14 1.93
CA LEU A 287 -3.82 21.07 1.72
C LEU A 287 -2.92 20.69 0.54
N GLN A 288 -2.78 19.39 0.27
CA GLN A 288 -1.96 18.87 -0.83
C GLN A 288 -2.64 18.95 -2.20
N ASP A 289 -3.95 19.13 -2.23
CA ASP A 289 -4.74 19.27 -3.45
C ASP A 289 -4.98 20.74 -3.80
N VAL A 290 -4.32 21.21 -4.86
CA VAL A 290 -4.45 22.59 -5.36
C VAL A 290 -5.91 22.95 -5.66
N ALA A 291 -6.73 21.99 -6.09
CA ALA A 291 -8.13 22.24 -6.43
C ALA A 291 -9.03 22.46 -5.20
N THR A 292 -8.66 21.96 -4.02
CA THR A 292 -9.49 22.02 -2.81
C THR A 292 -8.91 22.89 -1.69
N SER A 293 -7.59 23.08 -1.65
CA SER A 293 -6.88 23.89 -0.63
C SER A 293 -7.43 25.30 -0.44
N SER A 294 -7.84 25.98 -1.52
CA SER A 294 -8.45 27.32 -1.44
C SER A 294 -9.94 27.30 -1.08
N ARG A 295 -10.62 26.18 -1.34
CA ARG A 295 -12.08 26.04 -1.25
C ARG A 295 -12.54 25.46 0.08
N VAL A 296 -11.69 24.73 0.79
CA VAL A 296 -12.03 24.02 2.03
C VAL A 296 -11.19 24.56 3.18
N SER A 297 -11.83 25.17 4.17
CA SER A 297 -11.20 25.72 5.37
C SER A 297 -11.46 24.89 6.63
N LYS A 298 -12.47 24.01 6.60
CA LYS A 298 -12.79 23.07 7.68
C LYS A 298 -13.01 21.67 7.11
N VAL A 299 -12.71 20.65 7.90
CA VAL A 299 -13.06 19.26 7.57
C VAL A 299 -13.86 18.63 8.70
N SER A 300 -14.73 17.71 8.33
CA SER A 300 -15.62 17.02 9.26
C SER A 300 -15.77 15.54 8.93
N ILE A 301 -15.94 14.73 9.97
CA ILE A 301 -16.38 13.35 9.88
C ILE A 301 -17.77 13.27 10.51
N GLN A 302 -18.74 12.82 9.72
CA GLN A 302 -20.15 12.76 10.08
C GLN A 302 -20.59 11.30 10.19
N LEU A 303 -21.12 10.92 11.36
CA LEU A 303 -21.61 9.59 11.62
C LEU A 303 -23.10 9.47 11.27
N LYS A 304 -23.43 8.47 10.45
CA LYS A 304 -24.77 7.97 10.22
C LYS A 304 -25.00 6.69 11.01
N LEU A 305 -26.17 6.57 11.62
CA LEU A 305 -26.62 5.33 12.22
C LEU A 305 -27.06 4.32 11.14
N PRO A 306 -27.16 3.01 11.46
CA PRO A 306 -27.58 1.99 10.50
C PRO A 306 -28.96 2.22 9.88
N ASP A 307 -29.85 2.96 10.56
CA ASP A 307 -31.17 3.35 10.05
C ASP A 307 -31.13 4.54 9.07
N GLY A 308 -29.94 5.11 8.83
CA GLY A 308 -29.70 6.23 7.92
C GLY A 308 -29.81 7.61 8.56
N SER A 309 -30.22 7.70 9.83
CA SER A 309 -30.29 8.96 10.57
C SER A 309 -28.88 9.51 10.87
N LEU A 310 -28.79 10.83 11.02
CA LEU A 310 -27.55 11.48 11.43
C LEU A 310 -27.43 11.41 12.95
N PHE A 311 -26.28 10.96 13.44
CA PHE A 311 -25.99 11.01 14.88
C PHE A 311 -25.26 12.30 15.25
N GLY A 312 -24.27 12.68 14.47
CA GLY A 312 -23.44 13.84 14.75
C GLY A 312 -22.20 13.91 13.88
N LYS A 313 -21.41 14.96 14.09
CA LYS A 313 -20.13 15.16 13.40
C LYS A 313 -19.06 15.75 14.32
N ALA A 314 -17.82 15.36 14.07
CA ALA A 314 -16.64 16.01 14.60
C ALA A 314 -16.04 16.89 13.50
N ARG A 315 -15.70 18.14 13.84
CA ARG A 315 -15.24 19.16 12.91
C ARG A 315 -13.97 19.84 13.42
N VAL A 316 -13.05 20.16 12.53
CA VAL A 316 -11.85 20.95 12.86
C VAL A 316 -11.47 21.87 11.70
N SER A 317 -10.77 22.97 11.99
CA SER A 317 -10.19 23.80 10.93
C SER A 317 -8.99 23.08 10.30
N VAL A 318 -8.80 23.28 9.00
CA VAL A 318 -7.67 22.69 8.26
C VAL A 318 -6.33 23.19 8.84
N ASN A 319 -6.28 24.45 9.27
CA ASN A 319 -5.08 25.06 9.85
C ASN A 319 -4.71 24.46 11.22
N ASP A 320 -5.70 24.19 12.07
CA ASP A 320 -5.43 23.61 13.40
C ASP A 320 -4.98 22.15 13.26
N ALA A 321 -5.59 21.40 12.34
CA ALA A 321 -5.15 20.04 12.01
C ALA A 321 -3.74 20.01 11.40
N ASP A 322 -3.39 20.98 10.55
CA ASP A 322 -2.02 21.12 10.02
C ASP A 322 -1.03 21.48 11.12
N ALA A 323 -1.37 22.43 11.99
CA ALA A 323 -0.56 22.80 13.14
C ALA A 323 -0.31 21.60 14.06
N PHE A 324 -1.32 20.78 14.33
CA PHE A 324 -1.15 19.52 15.06
C PHE A 324 -0.24 18.53 14.31
N SER A 325 -0.42 18.36 13.00
CA SER A 325 0.41 17.47 12.17
C SER A 325 1.90 17.88 12.18
N LEU A 326 2.17 19.18 12.23
CA LEU A 326 3.50 19.78 12.32
C LEU A 326 4.04 19.85 13.76
N ARG A 327 3.32 19.27 14.74
CA ARG A 327 3.66 19.27 16.18
C ARG A 327 3.76 20.67 16.78
N LYS A 328 2.99 21.63 16.25
CA LYS A 328 2.82 22.97 16.81
C LYS A 328 1.71 23.04 17.86
N LEU A 329 0.81 22.04 17.86
CA LEU A 329 -0.20 21.82 18.91
C LEU A 329 0.06 20.48 19.59
N SER A 330 -0.17 20.42 20.90
CA SER A 330 -0.30 19.18 21.65
C SER A 330 -1.63 18.48 21.35
N LEU A 331 -1.77 17.22 21.76
CA LEU A 331 -3.03 16.49 21.60
C LEU A 331 -4.19 17.18 22.34
N ASN A 332 -3.94 17.67 23.56
CA ASN A 332 -4.98 18.33 24.36
C ASN A 332 -5.47 19.61 23.68
N GLU A 333 -4.53 20.47 23.23
CA GLU A 333 -4.86 21.69 22.48
C GLU A 333 -5.62 21.37 21.18
N TYR A 334 -5.20 20.33 20.46
CA TYR A 334 -5.89 19.90 19.24
C TYR A 334 -7.31 19.41 19.50
N MET A 335 -7.53 18.67 20.60
CA MET A 335 -8.86 18.21 21.00
C MET A 335 -9.78 19.37 21.40
N GLU A 336 -9.24 20.45 21.97
CA GLU A 336 -9.98 21.68 22.27
C GLU A 336 -10.38 22.46 21.00
N CYS A 337 -9.62 22.32 19.91
CA CYS A 337 -9.98 22.87 18.60
C CYS A 337 -11.07 22.06 17.88
N MET A 338 -11.41 20.85 18.34
CA MET A 338 -12.45 20.04 17.73
C MET A 338 -13.85 20.46 18.19
N GLU A 339 -14.71 20.73 17.22
CA GLU A 339 -16.12 21.00 17.45
C GLU A 339 -16.92 19.69 17.31
N TRP A 340 -17.62 19.30 18.38
CA TRP A 340 -18.50 18.13 18.41
C TRP A 340 -19.95 18.59 18.30
N ILE A 341 -20.64 18.16 17.25
CA ILE A 341 -22.04 18.53 16.97
C ILE A 341 -22.85 17.24 16.97
N LEU A 342 -23.77 17.11 17.91
CA LEU A 342 -24.75 16.01 17.99
C LEU A 342 -26.07 16.49 17.39
N GLU A 343 -26.74 15.63 16.63
CA GLU A 343 -28.01 15.92 15.94
C GLU A 343 -29.22 15.29 16.65
#